data_AF-A0A5P9F235-F1
#
_entry.id   AF-A0A5P9F235-F1
#
_cell.length_a   1.000
_cell.length_b   1.000
_cell.length_c   1.000
_cell.angle_alpha   90.00
_cell.angle_beta   90.00
_cell.angle_gamma   90.00
#
_symmetry.space_group_name_H-M   'P 1'
#
loop_
_entity.id
_entity.type
_entity.pdbx_description
1 polymer ?
#
loop_
_entity_poly.entity_id
_entity_poly.type
_entity_poly.pdbx_seq_one_letter_code
_entity_poly.pdbx_strand_id
1 'polypeptide(L)'
;MYKVLLIVFTITFSLFCQAEEVVTGTLEEIISEDFKTGKVERRFSIKDEASGNYYFIDAKEVKQKGMKSGDRVRIRGERGDKRMLHMKETKKLEKTVE
;
A
#
# COMPACT_ATOMS: atom_id res chain seq x y z
N MET A 1 -39.68 -9.50 10.28
CA MET A 1 -38.76 -8.34 10.35
C MET A 1 -37.32 -8.72 10.72
N TYR A 2 -37.06 -9.68 11.62
CA TYR A 2 -35.69 -10.12 11.99
C TYR A 2 -34.81 -10.63 10.83
N LYS A 3 -35.40 -11.30 9.82
CA LYS A 3 -34.65 -11.84 8.68
C LYS A 3 -33.99 -10.78 7.79
N VAL A 4 -34.60 -9.58 7.69
CA VAL A 4 -34.06 -8.48 6.88
C VAL A 4 -32.89 -7.80 7.60
N LEU A 5 -32.97 -7.68 8.93
CA LEU A 5 -31.91 -7.09 9.75
C LEU A 5 -30.60 -7.91 9.68
N LEU A 6 -30.73 -9.23 9.63
CA LEU A 6 -29.59 -10.17 9.58
C LEU A 6 -28.86 -10.06 8.24
N ILE A 7 -29.58 -9.90 7.13
CA ILE A 7 -29.00 -9.71 5.79
C ILE A 7 -28.23 -8.39 5.72
N VAL A 8 -28.79 -7.30 6.24
CA VAL A 8 -28.10 -5.99 6.27
C VAL A 8 -26.81 -6.08 7.09
N PHE A 9 -26.83 -6.78 8.23
CA PHE A 9 -25.65 -6.96 9.07
C PHE A 9 -24.54 -7.79 8.38
N THR A 10 -24.90 -8.84 7.63
CA THR A 10 -23.91 -9.63 6.89
C THR A 10 -23.28 -8.87 5.74
N ILE A 11 -24.05 -8.01 5.05
CA ILE A 11 -23.54 -7.21 3.93
C ILE A 11 -22.56 -6.15 4.44
N THR A 12 -22.90 -5.44 5.52
CA THR A 12 -22.01 -4.41 6.08
C THR A 12 -20.73 -5.01 6.64
N PHE A 13 -20.77 -6.17 7.31
CA PHE A 13 -19.57 -6.80 7.87
C PHE A 13 -18.63 -7.34 6.77
N SER A 14 -19.18 -7.83 5.66
CA SER A 14 -18.38 -8.32 4.53
C SER A 14 -17.58 -7.23 3.80
N LEU A 15 -18.06 -5.99 3.82
CA LEU A 15 -17.38 -4.84 3.19
C LEU A 15 -16.15 -4.39 3.97
N PHE A 16 -16.12 -4.53 5.31
CA PHE A 16 -14.96 -4.14 6.13
C PHE A 16 -13.77 -5.10 6.00
N CYS A 17 -13.97 -6.31 5.48
CA CYS A 17 -12.92 -7.33 5.42
C CYS A 17 -12.05 -7.26 4.15
N GLN A 18 -12.45 -6.50 3.12
CA GLN A 18 -11.79 -6.56 1.80
C GLN A 18 -10.71 -5.50 1.54
N ALA A 19 -10.49 -4.55 2.46
CA ALA A 19 -9.61 -3.42 2.16
C ALA A 19 -8.16 -3.59 2.63
N GLU A 20 -7.86 -4.52 3.54
CA GLU A 20 -6.49 -4.70 4.04
C GLU A 20 -5.68 -5.65 3.18
N GLU A 21 -4.57 -5.16 2.64
CA GLU A 21 -3.59 -5.93 1.90
C GLU A 21 -2.25 -5.96 2.65
N VAL A 22 -1.55 -7.09 2.51
CA VAL A 22 -0.19 -7.26 3.01
C VAL A 22 0.72 -7.44 1.81
N VAL A 23 1.63 -6.49 1.62
CA VAL A 23 2.55 -6.44 0.49
C VAL A 23 3.98 -6.58 1.00
N THR A 24 4.75 -7.46 0.39
CA THR A 24 6.18 -7.64 0.71
C THR A 24 7.01 -7.42 -0.53
N GLY A 25 8.04 -6.58 -0.46
CA GLY A 25 8.89 -6.29 -1.61
C GLY A 25 9.88 -5.18 -1.37
N THR A 26 10.54 -4.73 -2.43
CA THR A 26 11.51 -3.63 -2.40
C THR A 26 10.85 -2.32 -2.82
N LEU A 27 11.14 -1.25 -2.08
CA LEU A 27 10.67 0.10 -2.39
C LEU A 27 11.51 0.75 -3.50
N GLU A 28 10.86 1.21 -4.56
CA GLU A 28 11.47 1.94 -5.67
C GLU A 28 10.88 3.36 -5.73
N GLU A 29 11.70 4.41 -5.65
CA GLU A 29 11.20 5.80 -5.75
C GLU A 29 10.91 6.14 -7.22
N ILE A 30 9.70 6.62 -7.48
CA ILE A 30 9.23 7.12 -8.76
C ILE A 30 9.06 8.64 -8.65
N ILE A 31 9.65 9.35 -9.60
CA ILE A 31 9.50 10.80 -9.75
C ILE A 31 8.80 11.04 -11.08
N SER A 32 7.63 11.67 -11.04
CA SER A 32 6.88 12.06 -12.24
C SER A 32 6.71 13.57 -12.27
N GLU A 33 7.14 14.18 -13.36
CA GLU A 33 6.99 15.61 -13.60
C GLU A 33 5.98 15.85 -14.71
N ASP A 34 5.02 16.73 -14.45
CA ASP A 34 4.15 17.26 -15.49
C ASP A 34 4.84 18.44 -16.18
N PHE A 35 5.36 18.19 -17.38
CA PHE A 35 6.07 19.20 -18.19
C PHE A 35 5.23 20.43 -18.54
N LYS A 36 3.89 20.36 -18.49
CA LYS A 36 3.03 21.52 -18.77
C LYS A 36 2.85 22.42 -17.55
N THR A 37 2.79 21.82 -16.35
CA THR A 37 2.49 22.55 -15.11
C THR A 37 3.71 22.72 -14.20
N GLY A 38 4.83 22.05 -14.49
CA GLY A 38 6.02 21.99 -13.64
C GLY A 38 5.78 21.26 -12.31
N LYS A 39 4.65 20.56 -12.16
CA LYS A 39 4.34 19.84 -10.91
C LYS A 39 5.13 18.54 -10.86
N VAL A 40 5.89 18.38 -9.79
CA VAL A 40 6.64 17.17 -9.48
C VAL A 40 5.88 16.37 -8.43
N GLU A 41 5.45 15.16 -8.79
CA GLU A 41 4.92 14.18 -7.87
C GLU A 41 5.96 13.11 -7.57
N ARG A 42 6.08 12.74 -6.29
CA ARG A 42 7.00 11.70 -5.82
C ARG A 42 6.19 10.61 -5.13
N ARG A 43 6.38 9.37 -5.58
CA ARG A 43 5.73 8.19 -5.02
C ARG A 43 6.75 7.08 -4.91
N PHE A 44 6.42 6.05 -4.14
CA PHE A 44 7.16 4.79 -4.16
C PHE A 44 6.32 3.73 -4.84
N SER A 45 6.94 2.90 -5.67
CA SER A 45 6.38 1.62 -6.07
C SER A 45 6.93 0.50 -5.22
N ILE A 46 6.10 -0.49 -4.96
CA ILE A 46 6.50 -1.77 -4.40
C ILE A 46 5.87 -2.87 -5.24
N LYS A 47 6.70 -3.80 -5.70
CA LYS A 47 6.24 -5.03 -6.34
C LYS A 47 6.07 -6.08 -5.25
N ASP A 48 4.86 -6.58 -5.09
CA ASP A 48 4.58 -7.65 -4.16
C ASP A 48 5.24 -8.95 -4.63
N GLU A 49 6.06 -9.55 -3.77
CA GLU A 49 6.75 -10.81 -4.04
C GLU A 49 5.79 -12.00 -4.14
N ALA A 50 4.66 -11.94 -3.43
CA ALA A 50 3.69 -13.04 -3.41
C ALA A 50 2.78 -13.03 -4.66
N SER A 51 2.19 -11.88 -4.99
CA SER A 51 1.24 -11.75 -6.09
C SER A 51 1.85 -11.22 -7.40
N GLY A 52 3.07 -10.68 -7.37
CA GLY A 52 3.72 -10.03 -8.51
C GLY A 52 3.13 -8.66 -8.89
N ASN A 53 2.11 -8.19 -8.16
CA ASN A 53 1.43 -6.92 -8.44
C ASN A 53 2.23 -5.72 -7.97
N TYR A 54 2.07 -4.60 -8.68
CA TYR A 54 2.64 -3.32 -8.30
C TYR A 54 1.64 -2.47 -7.52
N TYR A 55 2.13 -1.87 -6.44
CA TYR A 55 1.41 -0.94 -5.57
C TYR A 55 2.17 0.38 -5.46
N PHE A 56 1.43 1.46 -5.25
CA PHE A 56 1.97 2.81 -5.12
C PHE A 56 1.73 3.38 -3.74
N ILE A 57 2.72 4.06 -3.18
CA ILE A 57 2.66 4.66 -1.84
C ILE A 57 3.13 6.12 -1.95
N ASP A 58 2.51 7.03 -1.22
CA ASP A 58 2.94 8.43 -1.19
C ASP A 58 4.35 8.55 -0.57
N ALA A 59 5.24 9.32 -1.20
CA ALA A 59 6.59 9.51 -0.71
C ALA A 59 6.65 10.15 0.70
N LYS A 60 5.66 10.96 1.07
CA LYS A 60 5.57 11.52 2.43
C LYS A 60 5.36 10.42 3.46
N GLU A 61 4.51 9.45 3.16
CA GLU A 61 4.16 8.37 4.07
C GLU A 61 5.35 7.43 4.30
N VAL A 62 6.06 7.07 3.22
CA VAL A 62 7.31 6.28 3.28
C VAL A 62 8.37 6.97 4.12
N LYS A 63 8.56 8.28 3.91
CA LYS A 63 9.55 9.08 4.65
C LYS A 63 9.19 9.24 6.13
N GLN A 64 7.91 9.43 6.47
CA GLN A 64 7.45 9.51 7.86
C GLN A 64 7.75 8.22 8.65
N LYS A 65 7.69 7.06 7.99
CA LYS A 65 8.04 5.76 8.58
C LYS A 65 9.54 5.46 8.51
N GLY A 66 10.38 6.41 8.08
CA GLY A 66 11.84 6.28 8.03
C GLY A 66 12.35 5.30 6.96
N MET A 67 11.53 4.95 5.97
CA MET A 67 11.89 4.05 4.87
C MET A 67 12.51 4.81 3.70
N LYS A 68 13.33 4.12 2.89
CA LYS A 68 14.03 4.68 1.73
C LYS A 68 13.91 3.75 0.52
N SER A 69 14.23 4.27 -0.67
CA SER A 69 14.34 3.41 -1.85
C SER A 69 15.44 2.37 -1.65
N GLY A 70 15.19 1.14 -2.10
CA GLY A 70 16.05 -0.02 -1.90
C GLY A 70 15.78 -0.80 -0.62
N ASP A 71 15.01 -0.24 0.34
CA ASP A 71 14.60 -0.97 1.52
C ASP A 71 13.65 -2.11 1.11
N ARG A 72 13.94 -3.34 1.56
CA ARG A 72 12.99 -4.46 1.49
C ARG A 72 12.08 -4.38 2.71
N VAL A 73 10.78 -4.36 2.48
CA VAL A 73 9.79 -4.06 3.52
C VAL A 73 8.58 -4.97 3.38
N ARG A 74 7.93 -5.21 4.51
CA ARG A 74 6.59 -5.78 4.57
C ARG A 74 5.64 -4.71 5.09
N ILE A 75 4.62 -4.41 4.30
CA ILE A 75 3.65 -3.35 4.54
C ILE A 75 2.28 -4.00 4.66
N ARG A 76 1.58 -3.72 5.76
CA ARG A 76 0.14 -3.98 5.88
C ARG A 76 -0.58 -2.66 5.77
N GLY A 77 -1.52 -2.57 4.85
CA GLY A 77 -2.17 -1.31 4.52
C GLY A 77 -3.53 -1.48 3.89
N GLU A 78 -4.23 -0.37 3.75
CA GLU A 78 -5.49 -0.35 3.02
C GLU A 78 -5.25 -0.06 1.55
N ARG A 79 -5.86 -0.89 0.69
CA ARG A 79 -5.86 -0.65 -0.74
C ARG A 79 -6.87 0.43 -1.09
N GLY A 80 -6.36 1.57 -1.52
CA GLY A 80 -7.13 2.65 -2.12
C GLY A 80 -7.26 2.52 -3.63
N ASP A 81 -7.75 3.59 -4.25
CA ASP A 81 -7.91 3.69 -5.69
C ASP A 81 -6.59 3.55 -6.44
N LYS A 82 -6.66 3.01 -7.66
CA LYS A 82 -5.51 2.90 -8.58
C LYS A 82 -4.28 2.19 -7.98
N ARG A 83 -4.52 1.20 -7.09
CA ARG A 83 -3.47 0.43 -6.39
C ARG A 83 -2.60 1.29 -5.45
N MET A 84 -3.15 2.41 -4.97
CA MET A 84 -2.55 3.12 -3.85
C MET A 84 -2.66 2.27 -2.59
N LEU A 85 -1.56 2.16 -1.84
CA LEU A 85 -1.51 1.45 -0.58
C LEU A 85 -1.25 2.45 0.53
N HIS A 86 -2.22 2.58 1.44
CA HIS A 86 -2.09 3.39 2.66
C HIS A 86 -1.56 2.53 3.79
N MET A 87 -0.38 2.86 4.29
CA MET A 87 0.39 2.05 5.24
C MET A 87 -0.12 2.20 6.66
N LYS A 88 -0.64 1.11 7.23
CA LYS A 88 -0.94 1.03 8.67
C LYS A 88 0.29 0.59 9.45
N GLU A 89 0.83 -0.56 9.06
CA GLU A 89 1.98 -1.18 9.71
C GLU A 89 3.07 -1.46 8.68
N THR A 90 4.32 -1.25 9.10
CA THR A 90 5.49 -1.36 8.23
C THR A 90 6.61 -2.04 8.99
N LYS A 91 7.22 -3.06 8.40
CA LYS A 91 8.39 -3.74 8.95
C LYS A 91 9.49 -3.76 7.90
N LYS A 92 10.66 -3.19 8.24
CA LYS A 92 11.87 -3.36 7.43
C LYS A 92 12.37 -4.79 7.57
N LEU A 93 12.68 -5.41 6.45
CA LEU A 93 13.29 -6.72 6.39
C LEU A 93 14.77 -6.51 6.08
N GLU A 94 15.64 -6.87 7.01
CA GLU A 94 17.07 -6.85 6.77
C GLU A 94 17.40 -7.85 5.66
N LYS A 95 18.33 -7.47 4.78
CA LYS A 95 18.99 -8.47 3.93
C LYS A 95 19.88 -9.29 4.88
N THR A 96 19.53 -10.56 5.08
CA THR A 96 20.52 -11.54 5.56
C THR A 96 21.62 -11.57 4.50
N VAL A 97 22.74 -10.91 4.79
CA VAL A 97 23.97 -11.08 4.03
C VAL A 97 24.55 -12.41 4.53
N GLU A 98 24.32 -13.48 3.76
CA GLU A 98 25.11 -14.71 3.89
C GLU A 98 26.50 -14.52 3.27
#